data_AF-A0A5C8SXD6-F1
#
_entry.id   AF-A0A5C8SXD6-F1
#
_cell.length_a   1.000
_cell.length_b   1.000
_cell.length_c   1.000
_cell.angle_alpha   90.00
_cell.angle_beta   90.00
_cell.angle_gamma   90.00
#
_symmetry.space_group_name_H-M   'P 1'
#
loop_
_entity.id
_entity.type
_entity.pdbx_description
1 polymer ?
#
loop_
_entity_poly.entity_id
_entity_poly.type
_entity_poly.pdbx_seq_one_letter_code
_entity_poly.pdbx_strand_id
1 'polypeptide(L)'
;AALRATFGESRLYVELQRHGLDDERRIEAELLRMADRDGLSIAAANEPFFGKAGDYDAHDALLAIADGRVVSDDRRRKLTRLHGFKTRAEMAELFADLPDALQATVEIAMRCAVRVRTRKPILPNFSRVAAGEAAPRQDTLAEAAPGVPAEV
;
A
#
# COMPACT_ATOMS: atom_id res chain seq x y z
N ALA A 1 -2.15 12.46 21.44
CA ALA A 1 -3.16 12.12 22.46
C ALA A 1 -4.29 11.24 21.90
N ALA A 2 -5.10 11.72 20.94
CA ALA A 2 -6.25 10.98 20.41
C ALA A 2 -5.88 9.59 19.81
N LEU A 3 -4.86 9.52 18.96
CA LEU A 3 -4.43 8.26 18.35
C LEU A 3 -4.00 7.20 19.39
N ARG A 4 -3.25 7.62 20.42
CA ARG A 4 -2.84 6.73 21.53
C ARG A 4 -4.06 6.18 22.26
N ALA A 5 -5.07 7.01 22.51
CA ALA A 5 -6.31 6.56 23.16
C ALA A 5 -7.10 5.55 22.32
N THR A 6 -7.09 5.69 21.00
CA THR A 6 -7.83 4.80 20.09
C THR A 6 -7.11 3.47 19.82
N PHE A 7 -5.81 3.51 19.55
CA PHE A 7 -5.05 2.34 19.11
C PHE A 7 -4.28 1.65 20.25
N GLY A 8 -4.09 2.35 21.37
CA GLY A 8 -3.21 1.91 22.45
C GLY A 8 -1.74 2.12 22.12
N GLU A 9 -0.88 1.87 23.11
CA GLU A 9 0.57 2.11 22.99
C GLU A 9 1.28 1.00 22.20
N SER A 10 0.77 -0.23 22.22
CA SER A 10 1.40 -1.40 21.58
C SER A 10 1.08 -1.57 20.10
N ARG A 11 0.23 -0.72 19.52
CA ARG A 11 -0.24 -0.79 18.12
C ARG A 11 -0.13 0.53 17.37
N LEU A 12 0.58 1.50 17.95
CA LEU A 12 0.82 2.79 17.35
C LEU A 12 2.32 2.99 17.19
N TYR A 13 2.74 3.29 15.96
CA TYR A 13 4.14 3.46 15.60
C TYR A 13 4.31 4.80 14.90
N VAL A 14 5.49 5.40 15.03
CA VAL A 14 5.89 6.55 14.22
C VAL A 14 6.64 6.05 13.00
N GLU A 15 6.09 6.31 11.83
CA GLU A 15 6.70 5.92 10.56
C GLU A 15 7.83 6.87 10.19
N LEU A 16 8.96 6.31 9.74
CA LEU A 16 10.10 7.04 9.20
C LEU A 16 10.35 6.60 7.77
N GLN A 17 10.53 7.58 6.88
CA GLN A 17 10.80 7.40 5.46
C GLN A 17 11.99 8.25 5.04
N ARG A 18 12.83 7.72 4.13
CA ARG A 18 14.05 8.38 3.67
C ARG A 18 14.21 8.25 2.16
N HIS A 19 13.65 9.21 1.42
CA HIS A 19 13.73 9.32 -0.04
C HIS A 19 14.62 10.48 -0.49
N GLY A 20 15.41 11.03 0.42
CA GLY A 20 16.35 12.12 0.12
C GLY A 20 15.66 13.49 -0.04
N LEU A 21 14.41 13.63 0.41
CA LEU A 21 13.69 14.90 0.35
C LEU A 21 14.08 15.81 1.53
N ASP A 22 14.09 17.12 1.29
CA ASP A 22 14.39 18.11 2.33
C ASP A 22 13.37 18.08 3.46
N ASP A 23 12.09 17.91 3.12
CA ASP A 23 11.02 17.93 4.12
C ASP A 23 11.10 16.72 5.06
N GLU A 24 11.45 15.53 4.54
CA GLU A 24 11.73 14.35 5.36
C GLU A 24 12.86 14.61 6.36
N ARG A 25 13.99 15.15 5.88
CA ARG A 25 15.14 15.49 6.73
C ARG A 25 14.79 16.49 7.82
N ARG A 26 13.95 17.48 7.51
CA ARG A 26 13.54 18.53 8.46
C ARG A 26 12.64 17.98 9.57
N ILE A 27 11.74 17.05 9.25
CA ILE A 27 10.75 16.54 10.22
C ILE A 27 11.26 15.35 11.03
N GLU A 28 12.20 14.55 10.51
CA GLU A 28 12.63 13.29 11.13
C GLU A 28 13.07 13.46 12.58
N ALA A 29 13.90 14.48 12.87
CA ALA A 29 14.37 14.74 14.23
C ALA A 29 13.23 15.12 15.20
N GLU A 30 12.16 15.76 14.73
CA GLU A 30 10.98 16.04 15.54
C GLU A 30 10.13 14.78 15.74
N LEU A 31 9.98 13.95 14.69
CA LEU A 31 9.28 12.67 14.79
C LEU A 31 9.94 11.73 15.81
N LEU A 32 11.28 11.66 15.81
CA LEU A 32 12.04 10.89 16.80
C LEU A 32 11.86 11.43 18.22
N ARG A 33 11.96 12.76 18.41
CA ARG A 33 11.74 13.39 19.72
C ARG A 33 10.30 13.20 20.21
N MET A 34 9.32 13.24 19.32
CA MET A 34 7.93 12.93 19.62
C MET A 34 7.76 11.46 20.03
N ALA A 35 8.36 10.54 19.29
CA ALA A 35 8.29 9.11 19.58
C ALA A 35 8.85 8.81 20.99
N ASP A 36 10.01 9.37 21.32
CA ASP A 36 10.63 9.23 22.63
C ASP A 36 9.76 9.82 23.75
N ARG A 37 9.34 11.08 23.61
CA ARG A 37 8.49 11.77 24.59
C ARG A 37 7.18 11.02 24.87
N ASP A 38 6.57 10.46 23.84
CA ASP A 38 5.25 9.82 23.94
C ASP A 38 5.36 8.29 24.13
N GLY A 39 6.57 7.75 24.27
CA GLY A 39 6.85 6.33 24.47
C GLY A 39 6.37 5.43 23.32
N LEU A 40 6.47 5.91 22.08
CA LEU A 40 6.04 5.20 20.88
C LEU A 40 7.21 4.54 20.16
N SER A 41 7.01 3.34 19.65
CA SER A 41 7.96 2.67 18.78
C SER A 41 8.04 3.35 17.41
N ILE A 42 9.21 3.33 16.79
CA ILE A 42 9.43 3.79 15.42
C ILE A 42 9.41 2.61 14.45
N ALA A 43 9.01 2.82 13.21
CA ALA A 43 9.04 1.81 12.15
C ALA A 43 9.54 2.42 10.84
N ALA A 44 10.51 1.74 10.22
CA ALA A 44 11.04 2.16 8.93
C ALA A 44 10.13 1.71 7.79
N ALA A 45 9.86 2.60 6.83
CA ALA A 45 9.09 2.29 5.64
C ALA A 45 9.65 3.04 4.42
N ASN A 46 9.26 2.59 3.22
CA ASN A 46 9.73 3.18 1.96
C ASN A 46 8.60 3.46 0.96
N GLU A 47 7.34 3.29 1.37
CA GLU A 47 6.14 3.56 0.56
C GLU A 47 6.33 3.29 -0.96
N PRO A 48 6.57 2.02 -1.36
CA PRO A 48 6.94 1.71 -2.73
C PRO A 48 5.75 1.90 -3.68
N PHE A 49 5.92 2.71 -4.71
CA PHE A 49 4.92 2.93 -5.77
C PHE A 49 5.18 2.07 -7.02
N PHE A 50 6.40 1.57 -7.17
CA PHE A 50 6.82 0.79 -8.32
C PHE A 50 7.85 -0.28 -7.94
N GLY A 51 7.97 -1.30 -8.79
CA GLY A 51 8.81 -2.47 -8.50
C GLY A 51 10.29 -2.14 -8.48
N LYS A 52 10.79 -1.42 -9.49
CA LYS A 52 12.22 -1.06 -9.61
C LYS A 52 12.38 0.44 -9.84
N ALA A 53 13.53 1.00 -9.47
CA ALA A 53 13.84 2.42 -9.69
C ALA A 53 13.72 2.86 -11.17
N GLY A 54 13.96 1.95 -12.12
CA GLY A 54 13.79 2.20 -13.56
C GLY A 54 12.35 2.41 -14.01
N ASP A 55 11.36 1.98 -13.22
CA ASP A 55 9.93 2.14 -13.54
C ASP A 55 9.41 3.54 -13.19
N TYR A 56 10.26 4.41 -12.64
CA TYR A 56 9.91 5.76 -12.21
C TYR A 56 9.29 6.59 -13.33
N ASP A 57 9.88 6.62 -14.52
CA ASP A 57 9.40 7.48 -15.61
C ASP A 57 8.00 7.04 -16.08
N ALA A 58 7.70 5.74 -16.03
CA ALA A 58 6.37 5.21 -16.32
C ALA A 58 5.35 5.61 -15.23
N HIS A 59 5.73 5.53 -13.96
CA HIS A 59 4.88 5.96 -12.86
C HIS A 59 4.65 7.49 -12.88
N ASP A 60 5.67 8.27 -13.22
CA ASP A 60 5.59 9.71 -13.34
C ASP A 60 4.62 10.14 -14.46
N ALA A 61 4.62 9.43 -15.59
CA ALA A 61 3.63 9.60 -16.64
C ALA A 61 2.20 9.26 -16.16
N LEU A 62 2.05 8.19 -15.37
CA LEU A 62 0.76 7.82 -14.77
C LEU A 62 0.22 8.92 -13.84
N LEU A 63 1.08 9.53 -13.01
CA LEU A 63 0.70 10.66 -12.16
C LEU A 63 0.28 11.87 -12.99
N ALA A 64 1.00 12.17 -14.07
CA ALA A 64 0.62 13.27 -14.96
C ALA A 64 -0.77 13.05 -15.59
N ILE A 65 -1.08 11.83 -16.05
CA ILE A 65 -2.41 11.47 -16.57
C ILE A 65 -3.48 11.63 -15.49
N ALA A 66 -3.23 11.15 -14.27
CA ALA A 66 -4.17 11.25 -13.15
C ALA A 66 -4.46 12.71 -12.77
N ASP A 67 -3.45 13.58 -12.85
CA ASP A 67 -3.58 15.02 -12.57
C ASP A 67 -4.18 15.82 -13.75
N GLY A 68 -4.41 15.17 -14.90
CA GLY A 68 -4.83 15.86 -16.13
C GLY A 68 -3.79 16.85 -16.66
N ARG A 69 -2.50 16.59 -16.41
CA ARG A 69 -1.37 17.45 -16.76
C ARG A 69 -0.41 16.76 -17.71
N VAL A 70 0.46 17.54 -18.34
CA VAL A 70 1.57 17.03 -19.13
C VAL A 70 2.78 16.75 -18.25
N VAL A 71 3.60 15.76 -18.62
CA VAL A 71 4.81 15.36 -17.87
C VAL A 71 5.79 16.53 -17.68
N SER A 72 5.81 17.48 -18.62
CA SER A 72 6.64 18.68 -18.58
C SER A 72 6.17 19.78 -17.62
N ASP A 73 4.97 19.70 -17.02
CA ASP A 73 4.54 20.67 -16.00
C ASP A 73 5.26 20.38 -14.68
N ASP A 74 6.17 21.26 -14.25
CA ASP A 74 6.96 21.06 -13.03
C ASP A 74 6.19 21.33 -11.72
N ARG A 75 5.00 21.94 -11.79
CA ARG A 75 4.18 22.23 -10.60
C ARG A 75 3.35 21.05 -10.13
N ARG A 76 3.33 19.96 -10.90
CA ARG A 76 2.60 18.74 -10.56
C ARG A 76 3.30 17.97 -9.44
N ARG A 77 2.58 17.08 -8.79
CA ARG A 77 3.17 16.16 -7.81
C ARG A 77 4.14 15.23 -8.53
N LYS A 78 5.35 15.07 -7.99
CA LYS A 78 6.35 14.11 -8.45
C LYS A 78 6.85 13.30 -7.25
N LEU A 79 7.18 12.05 -7.50
CA LEU A 79 7.92 11.22 -6.55
C LEU A 79 9.41 11.27 -6.88
N THR A 80 10.23 10.64 -6.06
CA THR A 80 11.64 10.37 -6.36
C THR A 80 11.80 8.93 -6.87
N ARG A 81 12.91 8.65 -7.56
CA ARG A 81 13.29 7.27 -7.96
C ARG A 81 13.48 6.32 -6.77
N LEU A 82 13.61 6.86 -5.55
CA LEU A 82 13.77 6.08 -4.32
C LEU A 82 12.45 5.46 -3.82
N HIS A 83 11.30 5.80 -4.39
CA HIS A 83 10.00 5.17 -4.11
C HIS A 83 9.83 3.79 -4.80
N GLY A 84 10.93 3.15 -5.20
CA GLY A 84 10.95 1.78 -5.69
C GLY A 84 11.00 0.76 -4.55
N PHE A 85 10.73 -0.51 -4.85
CA PHE A 85 10.82 -1.57 -3.84
C PHE A 85 12.28 -1.88 -3.48
N LYS A 86 12.77 -1.29 -2.39
CA LYS A 86 14.12 -1.53 -1.87
C LYS A 86 14.29 -2.95 -1.36
N THR A 87 15.48 -3.49 -1.58
CA THR A 87 15.93 -4.74 -0.96
C THR A 87 16.16 -4.55 0.54
N ARG A 88 16.20 -5.67 1.27
CA ARG A 88 16.54 -5.67 2.70
C ARG A 88 17.90 -5.03 2.98
N ALA A 89 18.89 -5.27 2.11
CA ALA A 89 20.24 -4.74 2.28
C ALA A 89 20.26 -3.21 2.16
N GLU A 90 19.59 -2.66 1.15
CA GLU A 90 19.47 -1.21 0.96
C GLU A 90 18.73 -0.56 2.15
N MET A 91 17.65 -1.18 2.65
CA MET A 91 16.95 -0.68 3.85
C MET A 91 17.83 -0.74 5.10
N ALA A 92 18.64 -1.79 5.26
CA ALA A 92 19.54 -1.95 6.39
C ALA A 92 20.66 -0.91 6.39
N GLU A 93 21.21 -0.59 5.21
CA GLU A 93 22.19 0.49 5.06
C GLU A 93 21.55 1.86 5.32
N LEU A 94 20.36 2.10 4.77
CA LEU A 94 19.64 3.37 4.90
C LEU A 94 19.23 3.72 6.34
N PHE A 95 18.97 2.72 7.17
CA PHE A 95 18.57 2.86 8.58
C PHE A 95 19.61 2.25 9.54
N ALA A 96 20.89 2.22 9.15
CA ALA A 96 21.95 1.65 9.98
C ALA A 96 22.11 2.35 11.35
N ASP A 97 21.72 3.62 11.44
CA ASP A 97 21.66 4.43 12.66
C ASP A 97 20.45 4.11 13.55
N LEU A 98 19.40 3.50 12.99
CA LEU A 98 18.14 3.18 13.67
C LEU A 98 17.71 1.72 13.41
N PRO A 99 18.48 0.72 13.86
CA PRO A 99 18.18 -0.70 13.63
C PRO A 99 16.82 -1.12 14.23
N ASP A 100 16.42 -0.50 15.34
CA ASP A 100 15.15 -0.76 16.01
C ASP A 100 13.95 -0.48 15.11
N ALA A 101 14.05 0.53 14.22
CA ALA A 101 12.99 0.86 13.26
C ALA A 101 12.78 -0.27 12.24
N LEU A 102 13.84 -0.98 11.85
CA LEU A 102 13.76 -2.14 10.96
C LEU A 102 13.23 -3.36 11.72
N GLN A 103 13.66 -3.57 12.96
CA GLN A 103 13.16 -4.68 13.79
C GLN A 103 11.65 -4.57 14.04
N ALA A 104 11.15 -3.35 14.24
CA ALA A 104 9.72 -3.09 14.38
C ALA A 104 8.92 -3.58 13.15
N THR A 105 9.45 -3.43 11.93
CA THR A 105 8.75 -3.92 10.72
C THR A 105 8.55 -5.43 10.74
N VAL A 106 9.53 -6.18 11.23
CA VAL A 106 9.46 -7.64 11.36
C VAL A 106 8.48 -8.02 12.46
N GLU A 107 8.53 -7.32 13.59
CA GLU A 107 7.61 -7.53 14.71
C GLU A 107 6.14 -7.27 14.30
N ILE A 108 5.88 -6.18 13.58
CA ILE A 108 4.56 -5.86 13.01
C ILE A 108 4.11 -6.99 12.08
N ALA A 109 4.98 -7.41 11.15
CA ALA A 109 4.65 -8.48 10.20
C ALA A 109 4.29 -9.79 10.91
N MET A 110 4.99 -10.15 12.00
CA MET A 110 4.70 -11.35 12.79
C MET A 110 3.37 -11.28 13.55
N ARG A 111 2.89 -10.07 13.88
CA ARG A 111 1.59 -9.85 14.55
C ARG A 111 0.41 -9.89 13.57
N CYS A 112 0.66 -9.64 12.28
CA CYS A 112 -0.36 -9.60 11.25
C CYS A 112 -0.74 -11.00 10.74
N ALA A 113 -1.56 -11.73 11.49
CA ALA A 113 -2.04 -13.07 11.14
C ALA A 113 -3.37 -13.07 10.37
N VAL A 114 -3.43 -12.39 9.22
CA VAL A 114 -4.63 -12.33 8.37
C VAL A 114 -4.35 -12.93 7.00
N ARG A 115 -5.25 -13.79 6.51
CA ARG A 115 -5.20 -14.37 5.17
C ARG A 115 -6.56 -14.35 4.52
N VAL A 116 -6.65 -13.74 3.35
CA VAL A 116 -7.87 -13.76 2.52
C VAL A 116 -8.17 -15.21 2.11
N ARG A 117 -9.44 -15.62 2.24
CA ARG A 117 -9.91 -16.94 1.85
C ARG A 117 -10.53 -16.86 0.45
N THR A 118 -10.11 -17.74 -0.44
CA THR A 118 -10.80 -17.94 -1.71
C THR A 118 -12.19 -18.51 -1.44
N ARG A 119 -13.22 -17.93 -2.06
CA ARG A 119 -14.61 -18.40 -1.98
C ARG A 119 -15.21 -18.43 -3.38
N LYS A 120 -16.23 -19.27 -3.56
CA LYS A 120 -17.06 -19.22 -4.78
C LYS A 120 -17.71 -17.84 -4.92
N PRO A 121 -18.02 -17.38 -6.15
CA PRO A 121 -18.73 -16.11 -6.36
C PRO A 121 -20.00 -16.03 -5.51
N ILE A 122 -20.18 -14.92 -4.80
CA ILE A 122 -21.44 -14.63 -4.10
C ILE A 122 -22.31 -13.83 -5.05
N LEU A 123 -22.98 -14.52 -5.96
CA LEU A 123 -23.92 -13.90 -6.88
C LEU A 123 -25.20 -13.54 -6.12
N PRO A 124 -25.78 -12.34 -6.32
CA PRO A 124 -27.07 -12.01 -5.75
C PRO A 124 -28.13 -12.98 -6.30
N ASN A 125 -29.09 -13.33 -5.45
CA ASN A 125 -30.21 -14.16 -5.85
C ASN A 125 -31.19 -13.30 -6.67
N PHE A 126 -31.10 -13.38 -8.00
CA PHE A 126 -31.97 -12.64 -8.92
C PHE A 126 -33.42 -13.15 -8.94
N SER A 127 -33.68 -14.39 -8.51
CA SER A 127 -35.05 -14.92 -8.40
C SER A 127 -35.87 -14.27 -7.28
N ARG A 128 -35.24 -13.60 -6.31
CA ARG A 128 -35.94 -12.77 -5.30
C ARG A 128 -36.21 -11.34 -5.76
N VAL A 129 -35.44 -10.80 -6.72
CA VAL A 129 -35.65 -9.44 -7.25
C VAL A 129 -36.78 -9.44 -8.28
N ALA A 130 -36.99 -10.55 -9.01
CA ALA A 130 -38.10 -10.74 -9.93
C ALA A 130 -39.45 -11.04 -9.26
N ALA A 131 -39.50 -11.22 -7.92
CA ALA A 131 -40.75 -11.43 -7.19
C ALA A 131 -41.59 -10.14 -7.01
N GLY A 132 -41.31 -9.11 -7.82
CA GLY A 132 -42.20 -7.99 -8.12
C GLY A 132 -42.68 -7.95 -9.57
N GLU A 133 -42.17 -8.79 -10.49
CA GLU A 133 -42.69 -8.96 -11.86
C GLU A 133 -42.06 -10.21 -12.53
N ALA A 134 -42.90 -11.23 -12.76
CA ALA A 134 -42.77 -12.38 -13.66
C ALA A 134 -41.68 -13.47 -13.44
N ALA A 135 -42.19 -14.68 -13.14
CA ALA A 135 -41.79 -16.07 -13.42
C ALA A 135 -40.33 -16.47 -13.80
N PRO A 136 -39.88 -17.67 -13.38
CA PRO A 136 -38.50 -18.12 -13.57
C PRO A 136 -38.23 -18.45 -15.04
N ARG A 137 -37.24 -17.78 -15.65
CA ARG A 137 -36.71 -18.18 -16.95
C ARG A 137 -35.62 -19.23 -16.74
N GLN A 138 -35.92 -20.48 -17.11
CA GLN A 138 -34.92 -21.53 -17.31
C GLN A 138 -34.24 -21.32 -18.67
N ASP A 139 -33.33 -20.35 -18.78
CA ASP A 139 -32.51 -20.17 -19.98
C ASP A 139 -31.05 -20.51 -19.67
N THR A 140 -30.74 -21.78 -19.92
CA THR A 140 -29.52 -22.30 -20.56
C THR A 140 -28.16 -21.62 -20.27
N LEU A 141 -27.36 -22.27 -19.42
CA LEU A 141 -25.88 -22.22 -19.46
C LEU A 141 -25.34 -22.96 -20.70
N ALA A 142 -25.82 -22.62 -21.90
CA ALA A 142 -25.44 -23.28 -23.15
C ALA A 142 -25.01 -22.28 -24.24
N GLU A 143 -24.31 -21.20 -23.86
CA GLU A 143 -23.46 -20.43 -24.79
C GLU A 143 -22.21 -19.94 -24.04
N ALA A 144 -21.35 -20.88 -23.64
CA ALA A 144 -19.94 -20.60 -23.43
C ALA A 144 -19.18 -21.39 -24.49
N ALA A 145 -18.67 -20.67 -25.49
CA ALA A 145 -17.89 -21.20 -26.60
C ALA A 145 -16.75 -22.12 -26.10
N PRO A 146 -16.39 -23.17 -26.86
CA PRO A 146 -15.33 -24.08 -26.46
C PRO A 146 -13.96 -23.40 -26.57
N GLY A 147 -13.21 -23.43 -25.48
CA GLY A 147 -11.74 -23.51 -25.48
C GLY A 147 -10.97 -22.28 -25.97
N VAL A 148 -10.45 -21.50 -25.01
CA VAL A 148 -9.06 -21.03 -25.11
C VAL A 148 -8.32 -21.70 -23.95
N PRO A 149 -7.29 -22.52 -24.20
CA PRO A 149 -6.55 -23.19 -23.14
C PRO A 149 -5.85 -22.18 -22.25
N ALA A 150 -5.86 -22.46 -20.95
CA ALA A 150 -5.01 -21.80 -19.98
C ALA A 150 -3.56 -22.24 -20.24
N GLU A 151 -2.80 -21.41 -20.94
CA GLU A 151 -1.34 -21.49 -20.94
C GLU A 151 -0.81 -20.46 -19.94
N VAL A 152 -0.08 -20.97 -18.95
CA VAL A 152 0.93 -20.27 -18.16
C VAL A 152 2.19 -21.12 -18.21
#